data_AF-A0A2A8SIK7-F1
#
_entry.id   AF-A0A2A8SIK7-F1
#
_cell.length_a   1.000
_cell.length_b   1.000
_cell.length_c   1.000
_cell.angle_alpha   90.00
_cell.angle_beta   90.00
_cell.angle_gamma   90.00
#
_symmetry.space_group_name_H-M   'P 1'
#
loop_
_entity.id
_entity.type
_entity.pdbx_description
1 polymer ?
#
loop_
_entity_poly.entity_id
_entity_poly.type
_entity_poly.pdbx_seq_one_letter_code
_entity_poly.pdbx_strand_id
1 'polypeptide(L)'
;MRKYYHFLSFICLLSLADCGETDSHDYKNMEKRQENKGEEVMTSAIYIDPKIDMNSKKTISIIIQFKTKPAKVAVALAEVNGVSLTLEEAKQNVEDSHARFQKDVKRFLDQKQIPYSITHTYKSAFNGVAMELPANEIITLLQSTEINAIYTNQEYHLDPPPQPTYLD
;
A
#
# COMPACT_ATOMS: atom_id res chain seq x y z
N MET A 1 4.27 21.69 48.28
CA MET A 1 4.05 20.92 49.53
C MET A 1 3.79 19.47 49.16
N ARG A 2 4.69 18.58 49.59
CA ARG A 2 4.76 17.16 49.24
C ARG A 2 4.08 16.39 50.40
N LYS A 3 3.15 15.48 50.12
CA LYS A 3 2.62 14.55 51.14
C LYS A 3 2.76 13.11 50.65
N TYR A 4 3.50 12.36 51.46
CA TYR A 4 3.83 10.95 51.36
C TYR A 4 2.68 10.09 51.90
N TYR A 5 2.46 8.92 51.32
CA TYR A 5 1.66 7.85 51.94
C TYR A 5 2.42 6.51 51.94
N HIS A 6 2.06 5.74 52.96
CA HIS A 6 2.86 4.77 53.71
C HIS A 6 3.08 3.41 53.02
N PHE A 7 4.25 2.87 53.37
CA PHE A 7 4.72 1.49 53.28
C PHE A 7 3.99 0.59 54.30
N LEU A 8 3.50 -0.58 53.89
CA LEU A 8 3.19 -1.76 54.73
C LEU A 8 3.15 -2.97 53.79
N SER A 9 4.27 -3.65 53.54
CA SER A 9 4.82 -4.78 54.32
C SER A 9 3.79 -5.87 54.62
N PHE A 10 3.75 -6.91 53.79
CA PHE A 10 3.49 -8.27 54.25
C PHE A 10 4.37 -9.25 53.48
N ILE A 11 5.42 -9.66 54.17
CA ILE A 11 6.36 -10.73 53.83
C ILE A 11 5.60 -12.06 53.99
N CYS A 12 5.63 -12.90 52.96
CA CYS A 12 5.26 -14.31 53.07
C CYS A 12 6.52 -15.13 52.81
N LEU A 13 7.11 -15.64 53.89
CA LEU A 13 8.20 -16.61 53.93
C LEU A 13 7.57 -18.00 54.05
N LEU A 14 8.10 -18.97 53.28
CA LEU A 14 8.13 -20.44 53.45
C LEU A 14 8.36 -21.03 52.03
N SER A 15 9.25 -21.97 51.73
CA SER A 15 10.15 -22.83 52.52
C SER A 15 11.16 -23.51 51.57
N LEU A 16 12.24 -24.03 52.16
CA LEU A 16 13.47 -24.58 51.58
C LEU A 16 13.34 -26.01 51.00
N ALA A 17 14.12 -26.29 49.95
CA ALA A 17 14.89 -27.52 49.67
C ALA A 17 15.85 -27.20 48.49
N ASP A 18 17.16 -27.05 48.72
CA ASP A 18 18.22 -28.07 48.52
C ASP A 18 18.37 -28.46 47.03
N CYS A 19 19.50 -28.39 46.32
CA CYS A 19 20.92 -28.60 46.63
C CYS A 19 21.75 -28.11 45.42
N GLY A 20 23.01 -27.71 45.60
CA GLY A 20 24.04 -27.83 44.54
C GLY A 20 24.74 -26.55 44.09
N GLU A 21 25.97 -26.39 44.58
CA GLU A 21 26.98 -25.39 44.23
C GLU A 21 27.83 -25.90 43.05
N THR A 22 28.02 -25.11 41.98
CA THR A 22 29.16 -25.24 41.04
C THR A 22 29.52 -23.88 40.43
N ASP A 23 30.82 -23.62 40.39
CA ASP A 23 31.52 -22.35 40.20
C ASP A 23 31.30 -21.58 38.89
N SER A 24 31.42 -20.26 39.04
CA SER A 24 32.10 -19.27 38.18
C SER A 24 31.88 -19.35 36.66
N HIS A 25 31.22 -18.33 36.08
CA HIS A 25 31.68 -17.63 34.87
C HIS A 25 30.88 -16.32 34.66
N ASP A 26 31.60 -15.18 34.74
CA ASP A 26 31.39 -13.88 34.10
C ASP A 26 29.99 -13.53 33.53
N TYR A 27 29.15 -12.85 34.33
CA TYR A 27 27.84 -12.35 33.88
C TYR A 27 27.94 -11.00 33.18
N LYS A 28 28.20 -11.04 31.87
CA LYS A 28 27.94 -9.91 30.95
C LYS A 28 26.48 -9.91 30.50
N ASN A 29 25.79 -8.83 30.86
CA ASN A 29 24.64 -8.21 30.20
C ASN A 29 23.33 -9.00 30.03
N MET A 30 22.32 -8.49 30.72
CA MET A 30 20.93 -8.93 30.73
C MET A 30 20.24 -8.83 29.36
N GLU A 31 19.66 -9.97 28.99
CA GLU A 31 18.54 -10.14 28.09
C GLU A 31 17.40 -9.14 28.37
N LYS A 32 16.97 -8.43 27.33
CA LYS A 32 15.59 -7.98 27.18
C LYS A 32 15.07 -8.52 25.86
N ARG A 33 14.49 -9.72 25.90
CA ARG A 33 13.46 -10.15 24.95
C ARG A 33 12.30 -9.18 25.08
N GLN A 34 12.08 -8.37 24.04
CA GLN A 34 10.74 -7.85 23.78
C GLN A 34 10.09 -8.74 22.72
N GLU A 35 8.98 -9.30 23.14
CA GLU A 35 8.10 -10.20 22.44
C GLU A 35 7.43 -9.43 21.29
N ASN A 36 7.98 -9.56 20.08
CA ASN A 36 7.32 -9.03 18.87
C ASN A 36 6.13 -9.93 18.55
N LYS A 37 4.96 -9.49 19.01
CA LYS A 37 3.66 -9.99 18.56
C LYS A 37 3.59 -9.76 17.06
N GLY A 38 3.66 -10.84 16.29
CA GLY A 38 3.62 -10.80 14.84
C GLY A 38 2.39 -10.07 14.36
N GLU A 39 2.60 -8.96 13.66
CA GLU A 39 1.60 -8.42 12.76
C GLU A 39 1.90 -9.00 11.39
N GLU A 40 0.94 -9.78 10.92
CA GLU A 40 0.95 -10.56 9.69
C GLU A 40 1.32 -9.66 8.50
N VAL A 41 2.40 -10.01 7.79
CA VAL A 41 2.80 -9.34 6.56
C VAL A 41 1.73 -9.61 5.50
N MET A 42 0.79 -8.68 5.35
CA MET A 42 -0.16 -8.68 4.25
C MET A 42 0.53 -8.22 2.97
N THR A 43 1.24 -9.12 2.29
CA THR A 43 1.61 -8.92 0.89
C THR A 43 0.35 -9.07 0.04
N SER A 44 -0.41 -7.97 -0.12
CA SER A 44 -1.43 -7.91 -1.16
C SER A 44 -0.74 -8.13 -2.51
N ALA A 45 -0.98 -9.27 -3.14
CA ALA A 45 -0.47 -9.53 -4.48
C ALA A 45 -1.07 -8.48 -5.44
N ILE A 46 -0.20 -7.71 -6.10
CA ILE A 46 -0.62 -6.75 -7.13
C ILE A 46 -1.15 -7.56 -8.33
N TYR A 47 -2.37 -7.27 -8.76
CA TYR A 47 -2.90 -7.86 -9.99
C TYR A 47 -2.21 -7.23 -11.22
N ILE A 48 -1.83 -8.05 -12.19
CA ILE A 48 -1.30 -7.60 -13.48
C ILE A 48 -2.09 -8.29 -14.57
N ASP A 49 -2.62 -7.52 -15.52
CA ASP A 49 -3.34 -8.05 -16.67
C ASP A 49 -2.44 -9.01 -17.46
N PRO A 50 -2.85 -10.28 -17.66
CA PRO A 50 -2.03 -11.29 -18.34
C PRO A 50 -1.74 -10.96 -19.82
N LYS A 51 -2.42 -9.96 -20.40
CA LYS A 51 -2.10 -9.46 -21.74
C LYS A 51 -0.81 -8.64 -21.78
N ILE A 52 -0.27 -8.21 -20.64
CA ILE A 52 0.96 -7.43 -20.55
C ILE A 52 2.17 -8.37 -20.67
N ASP A 53 2.93 -8.23 -21.76
CA ASP A 53 4.24 -8.86 -21.89
C ASP A 53 5.31 -8.02 -21.15
N MET A 54 5.55 -8.37 -19.88
CA MET A 54 6.57 -7.72 -19.03
C MET A 54 8.02 -7.99 -19.44
N ASN A 55 8.29 -8.74 -20.52
CA ASN A 55 9.66 -8.91 -21.04
C ASN A 55 9.95 -7.98 -22.22
N SER A 56 8.91 -7.33 -22.76
CA SER A 56 9.02 -6.46 -23.94
C SER A 56 9.66 -5.11 -23.59
N LYS A 57 10.56 -4.63 -24.46
CA LYS A 57 11.12 -3.27 -24.38
C LYS A 57 10.24 -2.22 -25.04
N LYS A 58 9.09 -2.61 -25.60
CA LYS A 58 8.16 -1.67 -26.25
C LYS A 58 7.53 -0.78 -25.19
N THR A 59 7.40 0.51 -25.49
CA THR A 59 6.54 1.41 -24.74
C THR A 59 5.10 0.98 -24.92
N ILE A 60 4.39 0.76 -23.82
CA ILE A 60 2.98 0.40 -23.80
C ILE A 60 2.19 1.37 -22.93
N SER A 61 0.88 1.44 -23.17
CA SER A 61 -0.05 2.23 -22.37
C SER A 61 -0.75 1.32 -21.35
N ILE A 62 -0.73 1.73 -20.08
CA ILE A 62 -1.32 0.98 -18.96
C ILE A 62 -2.19 1.88 -18.10
N ILE A 63 -3.11 1.25 -17.37
CA ILE A 63 -3.90 1.88 -16.30
C ILE A 63 -3.49 1.24 -14.98
N ILE A 64 -3.07 2.07 -14.02
CA ILE A 64 -2.72 1.67 -12.67
C ILE A 64 -3.86 2.04 -11.74
N GLN A 65 -4.40 1.06 -11.02
CA GLN A 65 -5.38 1.25 -9.97
C GLN A 65 -4.69 1.41 -8.62
N PHE A 66 -5.08 2.41 -7.85
CA PHE A 66 -4.59 2.59 -6.48
C PHE A 66 -5.40 1.80 -5.47
N LYS A 67 -4.77 1.45 -4.34
CA LYS A 67 -5.43 0.78 -3.20
C LYS A 67 -6.47 1.69 -2.54
N THR A 68 -6.18 2.98 -2.43
CA THR A 68 -7.13 3.97 -1.92
C THR A 68 -8.36 4.02 -2.83
N LYS A 69 -9.54 3.76 -2.25
CA LYS A 69 -10.80 3.79 -2.99
C LYS A 69 -11.22 5.23 -3.31
N PRO A 70 -12.02 5.45 -4.37
CA PRO A 70 -12.58 6.76 -4.61
C PRO A 70 -13.45 7.22 -3.44
N ALA A 71 -13.45 8.52 -3.16
CA ALA A 71 -13.95 9.06 -1.89
C ALA A 71 -15.38 8.62 -1.54
N LYS A 72 -16.32 8.70 -2.50
CA LYS A 72 -17.72 8.28 -2.29
C LYS A 72 -17.85 6.79 -1.95
N VAL A 73 -17.02 5.95 -2.58
CA VAL A 73 -17.00 4.50 -2.32
C VAL A 73 -16.43 4.23 -0.93
N ALA A 74 -15.37 4.95 -0.54
CA ALA A 74 -14.76 4.81 0.78
C ALA A 74 -15.75 5.17 1.89
N VAL A 75 -16.47 6.29 1.77
CA VAL A 75 -17.49 6.71 2.75
C VAL A 75 -18.60 5.67 2.85
N ALA A 76 -19.19 5.23 1.73
CA ALA A 76 -20.26 4.24 1.74
C ALA A 76 -19.83 2.91 2.39
N LEU A 77 -18.59 2.47 2.15
CA LEU A 77 -18.06 1.29 2.82
C LEU A 77 -17.81 1.52 4.31
N ALA A 78 -17.32 2.70 4.72
CA ALA A 78 -17.14 3.04 6.13
C ALA A 78 -18.47 2.99 6.88
N GLU A 79 -19.52 3.60 6.32
CA GLU A 79 -20.88 3.58 6.87
C GLU A 79 -21.40 2.16 7.07
N VAL A 80 -21.27 1.30 6.05
CA VAL A 80 -21.66 -0.12 6.13
C VAL A 80 -20.88 -0.88 7.21
N ASN A 81 -19.62 -0.51 7.44
CA ASN A 81 -18.76 -1.13 8.46
C ASN A 81 -18.86 -0.43 9.83
N GLY A 82 -19.74 0.57 10.01
CA GLY A 82 -19.89 1.31 11.27
C GLY A 82 -18.71 2.21 11.63
N VAL A 83 -17.87 2.58 10.64
CA VAL A 83 -16.73 3.48 10.80
C VAL A 83 -17.10 4.89 10.34
N SER A 84 -16.74 5.90 11.12
CA SER A 84 -16.91 7.30 10.72
C SER A 84 -15.80 7.70 9.75
N LEU A 85 -16.17 8.15 8.55
CA LEU A 85 -15.27 8.75 7.57
C LEU A 85 -16.03 9.85 6.83
N THR A 86 -15.55 11.09 6.91
CA THR A 86 -16.17 12.20 6.17
C THR A 86 -15.78 12.15 4.70
N LEU A 87 -16.59 12.77 3.85
CA LEU A 87 -16.28 12.90 2.44
C LEU A 87 -14.99 13.71 2.21
N GLU A 88 -14.74 14.73 3.02
CA GLU A 88 -13.55 15.58 2.95
C GLU A 88 -12.27 14.80 3.29
N GLU A 89 -12.29 14.01 4.37
CA GLU A 89 -11.18 13.10 4.70
C GLU A 89 -10.95 12.06 3.60
N ALA A 90 -12.03 11.49 3.06
CA ALA A 90 -11.93 10.52 1.98
C ALA A 90 -11.36 11.13 0.69
N LYS A 91 -11.70 12.39 0.36
CA LYS A 91 -11.08 13.14 -0.75
C LYS A 91 -9.61 13.41 -0.48
N GLN A 92 -9.25 13.77 0.75
CA GLN A 92 -7.85 13.99 1.13
C GLN A 92 -7.03 12.69 0.98
N ASN A 93 -7.59 11.55 1.39
CA ASN A 93 -6.94 10.24 1.20
C ASN A 93 -6.66 9.93 -0.28
N VAL A 94 -7.59 10.31 -1.18
CA VAL A 94 -7.37 10.22 -2.63
C VAL A 94 -6.20 11.10 -3.04
N GLU A 95 -6.18 12.38 -2.68
CA GLU A 95 -5.06 13.28 -3.01
C GLU A 95 -3.72 12.78 -2.48
N ASP A 96 -3.69 12.29 -1.23
CA ASP A 96 -2.49 11.76 -0.62
C ASP A 96 -2.00 10.49 -1.33
N SER A 97 -2.92 9.65 -1.85
CA SER A 97 -2.53 8.47 -2.65
C SER A 97 -1.84 8.85 -3.95
N HIS A 98 -2.30 9.92 -4.61
CA HIS A 98 -1.63 10.47 -5.80
C HIS A 98 -0.26 11.05 -5.45
N ALA A 99 -0.15 11.78 -4.34
CA ALA A 99 1.12 12.33 -3.89
C ALA A 99 2.13 11.22 -3.51
N ARG A 100 1.68 10.12 -2.87
CA ARG A 100 2.52 8.96 -2.56
C ARG A 100 2.96 8.25 -3.83
N PHE A 101 2.05 7.98 -4.77
CA PHE A 101 2.39 7.37 -6.05
C PHE A 101 3.39 8.23 -6.84
N GLN A 102 3.22 9.55 -6.86
CA GLN A 102 4.17 10.44 -7.53
C GLN A 102 5.58 10.37 -6.90
N LYS A 103 5.67 10.25 -5.57
CA LYS A 103 6.97 10.03 -4.90
C LYS A 103 7.58 8.68 -5.27
N ASP A 104 6.75 7.63 -5.37
CA ASP A 104 7.19 6.31 -5.81
C ASP A 104 7.72 6.34 -7.25
N VAL A 105 7.00 6.97 -8.16
CA VAL A 105 7.44 7.15 -9.56
C VAL A 105 8.78 7.89 -9.63
N LYS A 106 8.94 8.99 -8.89
CA LYS A 106 10.24 9.70 -8.83
C LYS A 106 11.38 8.81 -8.34
N ARG A 107 11.12 8.04 -7.29
CA ARG A 107 12.12 7.14 -6.68
C ARG A 107 12.45 5.96 -7.58
N PHE A 108 11.45 5.35 -8.21
CA PHE A 108 11.63 4.09 -8.93
C PHE A 108 11.95 4.27 -10.42
N LEU A 109 11.50 5.37 -11.03
CA LEU A 109 11.67 5.66 -12.45
C LEU A 109 12.66 6.81 -12.70
N ASP A 110 12.43 8.01 -12.13
CA ASP A 110 13.29 9.18 -12.43
C ASP A 110 14.74 8.94 -12.01
N GLN A 111 14.96 8.41 -10.80
CA GLN A 111 16.32 8.13 -10.29
C GLN A 111 17.08 7.11 -11.16
N LYS A 112 16.34 6.23 -11.85
CA LYS A 112 16.89 5.24 -12.78
C LYS A 112 16.89 5.72 -14.23
N GLN A 113 16.44 6.95 -14.49
CA GLN A 113 16.32 7.55 -15.82
C GLN A 113 15.44 6.72 -16.77
N ILE A 114 14.44 6.03 -16.23
CA ILE A 114 13.47 5.27 -17.02
C ILE A 114 12.47 6.28 -17.60
N PRO A 115 12.29 6.32 -18.94
CA PRO A 115 11.31 7.21 -19.56
C PRO A 115 9.88 6.72 -19.28
N TYR A 116 9.01 7.66 -18.88
CA TYR A 116 7.58 7.41 -18.76
C TYR A 116 6.79 8.70 -18.99
N SER A 117 5.48 8.56 -19.17
CA SER A 117 4.54 9.67 -19.22
C SER A 117 3.25 9.33 -18.51
N ILE A 118 2.78 10.16 -17.58
CA ILE A 118 1.43 10.02 -17.02
C ILE A 118 0.47 10.75 -17.97
N THR A 119 -0.34 9.99 -18.70
CA THR A 119 -1.24 10.51 -19.74
C THR A 119 -2.60 10.92 -19.18
N HIS A 120 -3.01 10.35 -18.05
CA HIS A 120 -4.26 10.71 -17.39
C HIS A 120 -4.25 10.43 -15.88
N THR A 121 -5.04 11.19 -15.13
CA THR A 121 -5.20 11.04 -13.67
C THR A 121 -6.67 10.88 -13.32
N TYR A 122 -7.00 9.82 -12.57
CA TYR A 122 -8.36 9.49 -12.16
C TYR A 122 -8.52 9.63 -10.65
N LYS A 123 -9.58 10.33 -10.21
CA LYS A 123 -9.85 10.61 -8.78
C LYS A 123 -11.30 10.39 -8.33
N SER A 124 -12.22 10.13 -9.27
CA SER A 124 -13.67 10.21 -9.01
C SER A 124 -14.38 8.86 -8.98
N ALA A 125 -14.67 8.25 -10.14
CA ALA A 125 -15.28 6.91 -10.21
C ALA A 125 -14.23 5.79 -10.12
N PHE A 126 -12.98 6.14 -10.40
CA PHE A 126 -11.79 5.31 -10.31
C PHE A 126 -10.69 6.15 -9.66
N ASN A 127 -9.78 5.50 -8.93
CA ASN A 127 -8.62 6.15 -8.34
C ASN A 127 -7.35 5.48 -8.88
N GLY A 128 -6.53 6.26 -9.59
CA GLY A 128 -5.36 5.74 -10.28
C GLY A 128 -4.86 6.65 -11.40
N VAL A 129 -3.99 6.13 -12.25
CA VAL A 129 -3.42 6.88 -13.39
C VAL A 129 -3.39 6.03 -14.65
N ALA A 130 -3.45 6.68 -15.81
CA ALA A 130 -2.99 6.08 -17.06
C ALA A 130 -1.57 6.58 -17.33
N MET A 131 -0.69 5.68 -17.76
CA MET A 131 0.68 6.05 -18.08
C MET A 131 1.29 5.18 -19.17
N GLU A 132 2.35 5.68 -19.77
CA GLU A 132 3.15 5.00 -20.77
C GLU A 132 4.57 4.79 -20.25
N LEU A 133 5.11 3.59 -20.45
CA LEU A 133 6.48 3.21 -20.11
C LEU A 133 6.88 1.91 -20.84
N PRO A 134 8.18 1.57 -20.96
CA PRO A 134 8.60 0.28 -21.47
C PRO A 134 8.05 -0.87 -20.60
N ALA A 135 7.48 -1.90 -21.22
CA ALA A 135 6.78 -2.96 -20.49
C ALA A 135 7.68 -3.71 -19.49
N ASN A 136 8.96 -3.88 -19.82
CA ASN A 136 9.96 -4.49 -18.94
C ASN A 136 10.28 -3.66 -17.69
N GLU A 137 9.89 -2.39 -17.65
CA GLU A 137 10.09 -1.52 -16.48
C GLU A 137 8.90 -1.54 -15.51
N ILE A 138 7.78 -2.19 -15.86
CA ILE A 138 6.62 -2.33 -14.94
C ILE A 138 7.03 -3.02 -13.63
N ILE A 139 8.02 -3.91 -13.68
CA ILE A 139 8.56 -4.59 -12.48
C ILE A 139 9.09 -3.60 -11.43
N THR A 140 9.59 -2.42 -11.83
CA THR A 140 10.10 -1.42 -10.89
C THR A 140 8.98 -0.74 -10.11
N LEU A 141 7.77 -0.68 -10.68
CA LEU A 141 6.59 -0.10 -10.05
C LEU A 141 5.97 -1.02 -8.99
N LEU A 142 6.21 -2.34 -9.05
CA LEU A 142 5.65 -3.30 -8.10
C LEU A 142 6.17 -3.12 -6.66
N GLN A 143 7.17 -2.26 -6.47
CA GLN A 143 7.67 -1.84 -5.15
C GLN A 143 6.78 -0.79 -4.48
N SER A 144 5.87 -0.16 -5.22
CA SER A 144 4.93 0.83 -4.69
C SER A 144 3.88 0.17 -3.81
N THR A 145 3.70 0.72 -2.61
CA THR A 145 2.64 0.28 -1.70
C THR A 145 1.26 0.76 -2.12
N GLU A 146 1.17 1.74 -3.02
CA GLU A 146 -0.09 2.34 -3.47
C GLU A 146 -0.78 1.54 -4.57
N ILE A 147 -0.04 0.72 -5.32
CA ILE A 147 -0.58 0.00 -6.47
C ILE A 147 -1.42 -1.20 -6.00
N ASN A 148 -2.65 -1.27 -6.50
CA ASN A 148 -3.54 -2.42 -6.33
C ASN A 148 -3.51 -3.33 -7.56
N ALA A 149 -3.57 -2.74 -8.75
CA ALA A 149 -3.65 -3.48 -10.00
C ALA A 149 -3.09 -2.68 -11.18
N ILE A 150 -2.63 -3.39 -12.22
CA ILE A 150 -2.14 -2.83 -13.48
C ILE A 150 -2.87 -3.52 -14.63
N TYR A 151 -3.49 -2.71 -15.49
CA TYR A 151 -4.26 -3.16 -16.65
C TYR A 151 -3.66 -2.64 -17.95
N THR A 152 -3.83 -3.37 -19.05
CA THR A 152 -3.56 -2.81 -20.38
C THR A 152 -4.56 -1.70 -20.68
N ASN A 153 -4.09 -0.55 -21.17
CA ASN A 153 -4.98 0.48 -21.68
C ASN A 153 -5.38 0.13 -23.12
N GLN A 154 -6.67 -0.10 -23.37
CA GLN A 154 -7.19 -0.47 -24.69
C GLN A 154 -8.19 0.59 -25.15
N GLU A 155 -8.03 1.05 -26.39
CA GLU A 155 -9.01 1.90 -27.06
C GLU A 155 -9.95 1.04 -27.91
N TYR A 156 -11.24 1.29 -27.81
CA TYR A 156 -12.28 0.62 -28.60
C TYR A 156 -12.95 1.65 -29.48
N HIS A 157 -13.01 1.38 -30.78
CA HIS A 157 -13.74 2.20 -31.75
C HIS A 157 -15.06 1.53 -32.08
N LEU A 158 -16.13 2.31 -32.12
CA LEU A 158 -17.40 1.86 -32.69
C LEU A 158 -17.32 1.95 -34.20
N ASP A 159 -17.96 0.99 -34.88
CA ASP A 159 -18.16 1.11 -36.31
C ASP A 159 -19.02 2.34 -36.60
N PRO A 160 -18.61 3.22 -37.54
CA PRO A 160 -19.42 4.36 -37.90
C PRO A 160 -20.75 3.91 -38.53
N PRO A 161 -21.85 4.66 -38.33
CA PRO A 161 -23.12 4.33 -38.93
C PRO A 161 -23.01 4.32 -40.47
N PRO A 162 -23.81 3.49 -41.17
CA PRO A 162 -23.80 3.45 -42.63
C PRO A 162 -24.14 4.83 -43.20
N GLN A 163 -23.39 5.24 -44.22
CA GLN A 163 -23.60 6.53 -44.90
C GLN A 163 -24.98 6.52 -45.62
N PRO A 164 -25.76 7.61 -45.57
CA PRO A 164 -27.03 7.69 -46.29
C PRO A 164 -26.80 7.53 -47.79
N THR A 165 -27.47 6.56 -48.41
CA THR A 165 -27.51 6.44 -49.87
C THR A 165 -28.55 7.44 -50.40
N TYR A 166 -28.10 8.53 -51.00
CA TYR A 166 -28.98 9.39 -51.78
C TYR A 166 -29.24 8.72 -53.14
N LEU A 167 -30.51 8.50 -53.46
CA LEU A 167 -30.93 8.12 -54.81
C LEU A 167 -31.09 9.43 -55.60
N ASP A 168 -30.27 9.59 -56.64
CA ASP A 168 -30.36 10.69 -57.62
C ASP A 168 -31.63 10.58 -58.50
#